data_AF-A0A7V7DF15-F1
#
_entry.id   AF-A0A7V7DF15-F1
#
_cell.length_a   1.000
_cell.length_b   1.000
_cell.length_c   1.000
_cell.angle_alpha   90.00
_cell.angle_beta   90.00
_cell.angle_gamma   90.00
#
_symmetry.space_group_name_H-M   'P 1'
#
loop_
_entity.id
_entity.type
_entity.pdbx_description
1 polymer ?
#
loop_
_entity_poly.entity_id
_entity_poly.type
_entity_poly.pdbx_seq_one_letter_code
_entity_poly.pdbx_strand_id
1 'polypeptide(L)'
;MLDPANAAALSKRGRVFCLVATPEEILERASKNKHVKRPLLEVTNPMARIVELLHQREEAYGKFSQLETSAITPDEVTHKLMGFFQANPDLRLPITAPGVRYDYIVGGGILPFIAQLAGIGGPIAVITDNNIGPLYAHSCGRVDAIVQVPPGGQHKTLTTVQSVCEELLEKGFDRSGTILALGGSVISELAGFVAATYMRGVDYVQCPTSLLAMADTSIGGKVSVNLPQGENLIGAFKMPKAVIADVATLQSLPPRDFAAGMAEVIKHSLIADTDLLNKIEGGNWKRETGALQPPLPELQAMVAQAIQVKVRIVQEDPYDKGIRNILNLGHTFAHAIERITGHAIRHGEAVAMGLVAAANLSVRLGYCSSALQNRIEAVLEATALPTRIPGDVNPDGMLQAMSADKKKKAGRLRFVLLRDIGDVFVTDKVDQESVLETLKELTVEVINPQQ
;
A
#
# COMPACT_ATOMS: atom_id res chain seq x y z
N MET A 1 24.33 14.95 25.62
CA MET A 1 23.25 14.10 25.07
C MET A 1 22.76 14.74 23.77
N LEU A 2 22.14 13.99 22.84
CA LEU A 2 21.64 14.58 21.58
C LEU A 2 20.52 15.58 21.91
N ASP A 3 20.68 16.83 21.49
CA ASP A 3 19.66 17.85 21.69
C ASP A 3 18.38 17.48 20.90
N PRO A 4 17.21 17.32 21.56
CA PRO A 4 15.97 16.95 20.90
C PRO A 4 15.54 17.92 19.78
N ALA A 5 15.82 19.22 19.92
CA ALA A 5 15.49 20.23 18.92
C ALA A 5 16.38 20.07 17.67
N ASN A 6 17.68 19.78 17.84
CA ASN A 6 18.59 19.52 16.73
C ASN A 6 18.25 18.21 16.01
N ALA A 7 17.94 17.16 16.78
CA ALA A 7 17.46 15.89 16.23
C ALA A 7 16.22 16.10 15.35
N ALA A 8 15.21 16.84 15.87
CA ALA A 8 14.00 17.15 15.13
C ALA A 8 14.28 18.02 13.89
N ALA A 9 15.21 18.97 13.95
CA ALA A 9 15.57 19.83 12.83
C ALA A 9 16.28 19.06 11.70
N LEU A 10 17.23 18.18 12.04
CA LEU A 10 17.94 17.33 11.07
C LEU A 10 16.97 16.37 10.38
N SER A 11 16.10 15.73 11.17
CA SER A 11 15.01 14.89 10.70
C SER A 11 13.86 15.68 10.06
N LYS A 12 13.98 16.98 9.75
CA LYS A 12 12.92 17.72 9.04
C LYS A 12 13.15 17.75 7.52
N ARG A 13 14.39 17.55 7.06
CA ARG A 13 14.76 17.75 5.63
C ARG A 13 15.68 16.68 5.03
N GLY A 14 16.36 15.83 5.81
CA GLY A 14 17.11 14.68 5.29
C GLY A 14 16.92 13.40 6.10
N ARG A 15 17.30 12.24 5.55
CA ARG A 15 17.35 11.00 6.33
C ARG A 15 18.52 11.09 7.31
N VAL A 16 18.29 10.80 8.59
CA VAL A 16 19.32 10.83 9.63
C VAL A 16 19.84 9.42 9.84
N PHE A 17 21.15 9.24 9.62
CA PHE A 17 21.85 8.00 9.92
C PHE A 17 22.70 8.20 11.17
N CYS A 18 22.61 7.26 12.09
CA CYS A 18 23.54 7.13 13.19
C CYS A 18 24.66 6.18 12.77
N LEU A 19 25.89 6.70 12.70
CA LEU A 19 27.06 5.88 12.42
C LEU A 19 27.48 5.17 13.71
N VAL A 20 27.44 3.84 13.72
CA VAL A 20 27.86 3.01 14.85
C VAL A 20 29.15 2.28 14.54
N ALA A 21 29.87 1.95 15.60
CA ALA A 21 31.13 1.21 15.57
C ALA A 21 31.27 0.41 16.86
N THR A 22 32.04 -0.67 16.83
CA THR A 22 32.35 -1.44 18.03
C THR A 22 33.19 -0.60 19.00
N PRO A 23 33.12 -0.87 20.32
CA PRO A 23 33.93 -0.17 21.32
C PRO A 23 35.44 -0.19 20.99
N GLU A 24 35.94 -1.31 20.47
CA GLU A 24 37.33 -1.50 20.04
C GLU A 24 37.70 -0.52 18.93
N GLU A 25 36.88 -0.43 17.88
CA GLU A 25 37.12 0.45 16.74
C GLU A 25 37.02 1.93 17.17
N ILE A 26 36.06 2.27 18.03
CA ILE A 26 35.92 3.63 18.57
C ILE A 26 37.19 4.03 19.34
N LEU A 27 37.70 3.14 20.20
CA LEU A 27 38.90 3.38 20.98
C LEU A 27 40.13 3.54 20.07
N GLU A 28 40.27 2.68 19.06
CA GLU A 28 41.36 2.74 18.09
C GLU A 28 41.35 4.07 17.32
N ARG A 29 40.20 4.46 16.76
CA ARG A 29 40.03 5.73 16.03
C ARG A 29 40.28 6.94 16.92
N ALA A 30 39.80 6.91 18.16
CA ALA A 30 40.02 7.98 19.12
C ALA A 30 41.51 8.15 19.49
N SER A 31 42.23 7.02 19.58
CA SER A 31 43.65 6.99 19.97
C SER A 31 44.61 7.41 18.85
N LYS A 32 44.23 7.21 17.58
CA LYS A 32 45.04 7.58 16.40
C LYS A 32 45.18 9.10 16.23
N ASN A 33 44.21 9.90 16.69
CA ASN A 33 44.22 11.36 16.48
C ASN A 33 44.72 12.13 17.72
N LYS A 34 46.04 12.10 17.94
CA LYS A 34 46.72 12.68 19.11
C LYS A 34 46.60 14.20 19.27
N HIS A 35 46.13 14.91 18.25
CA HIS A 35 45.97 16.37 18.26
C HIS A 35 44.62 16.83 18.82
N VAL A 36 43.68 15.91 19.06
CA VAL A 36 42.33 16.23 19.55
C VAL A 36 42.18 15.72 20.98
N LYS A 37 42.04 16.62 21.94
CA LYS A 37 41.67 16.25 23.32
C LYS A 37 40.27 15.65 23.35
N ARG A 38 40.09 14.56 24.09
CA ARG A 38 38.81 13.83 24.22
C ARG A 38 38.43 13.76 25.71
N PRO A 39 37.89 14.84 26.31
CA PRO A 39 37.66 14.93 27.75
C PRO A 39 36.81 13.79 28.33
N LEU A 40 35.88 13.24 27.55
CA LEU A 40 35.01 12.13 27.99
C LEU A 40 35.73 10.77 28.07
N LEU A 41 36.94 10.66 27.51
CA LEU A 41 37.77 9.46 27.49
C LEU A 41 39.07 9.62 28.31
N GLU A 42 39.29 10.78 28.95
CA GLU A 42 40.40 11.04 29.87
C GLU A 42 40.12 10.41 31.24
N VAL A 43 39.99 9.08 31.25
CA VAL A 43 39.69 8.26 32.42
C VAL A 43 40.62 7.06 32.46
N THR A 44 40.73 6.41 33.62
CA THR A 44 41.64 5.27 33.82
C THR A 44 41.35 4.09 32.89
N ASN A 45 40.09 3.86 32.53
CA ASN A 45 39.69 2.81 31.59
C ASN A 45 38.79 3.38 30.47
N PRO A 46 39.39 3.89 29.37
CA PRO A 46 38.64 4.48 28.27
C PRO A 46 37.69 3.48 27.58
N MET A 47 38.04 2.20 27.53
CA MET A 47 37.22 1.16 26.91
C MET A 47 35.89 0.97 27.64
N ALA A 48 35.95 0.77 28.97
CA ALA A 48 34.75 0.65 29.79
C ALA A 48 33.87 1.91 29.70
N ARG A 49 34.52 3.08 29.62
CA ARG A 49 33.81 4.36 29.47
C ARG A 49 33.12 4.50 28.12
N ILE A 50 33.69 3.98 27.03
CA ILE A 50 33.03 3.93 25.72
C ILE A 50 31.76 3.09 25.78
N VAL A 51 31.84 1.89 26.36
CA VAL A 51 30.69 0.99 26.52
C VAL A 51 29.57 1.67 27.32
N GLU A 52 29.92 2.31 28.43
CA GLU A 52 28.97 3.06 29.27
C GLU A 52 28.30 4.20 28.48
N LEU A 53 29.08 4.97 27.72
CA LEU A 53 28.58 6.08 26.90
C LEU A 53 27.67 5.61 25.76
N LEU A 54 27.95 4.45 25.15
CA LEU A 54 27.08 3.86 24.13
C LEU A 54 25.74 3.45 24.74
N HIS A 55 25.75 2.76 25.88
CA HIS A 55 24.53 2.39 26.59
C HIS A 55 23.70 3.62 26.99
N GLN A 56 24.34 4.65 27.58
CA GLN A 56 23.67 5.92 27.93
C GLN A 56 23.03 6.65 26.74
N ARG A 57 23.48 6.35 25.52
CA ARG A 57 23.03 7.00 24.29
C ARG A 57 22.07 6.13 23.48
N GLU A 58 21.92 4.86 23.81
CA GLU A 58 21.12 3.89 23.07
C GLU A 58 19.68 4.39 22.88
N GLU A 59 19.03 4.87 23.94
CA GLU A 59 17.67 5.42 23.87
C GLU A 59 17.56 6.61 22.89
N ALA A 60 18.55 7.52 22.92
CA ALA A 60 18.50 8.74 22.13
C ALA A 60 18.91 8.54 20.67
N TYR A 61 19.83 7.62 20.39
CA TYR A 61 20.40 7.40 19.05
C TYR A 61 19.79 6.19 18.35
N GLY A 62 19.34 5.17 19.09
CA GLY A 62 18.74 3.94 18.57
C GLY A 62 17.45 4.15 17.77
N LYS A 63 16.81 5.31 17.94
CA LYS A 63 15.64 5.74 17.16
C LYS A 63 15.93 6.10 15.70
N PHE A 64 17.20 6.21 15.31
CA PHE A 64 17.62 6.50 13.93
C PHE A 64 18.16 5.25 13.24
N SER A 65 18.18 5.26 11.91
CA SER A 65 18.79 4.18 11.12
C SER A 65 20.28 4.07 11.46
N GLN A 66 20.69 2.90 11.93
CA GLN A 66 22.08 2.62 12.28
C GLN A 66 22.85 2.15 11.05
N LEU A 67 24.05 2.69 10.84
CA LEU A 67 25.00 2.21 9.86
C LEU A 67 26.28 1.80 10.57
N GLU A 68 26.59 0.50 10.53
CA GLU A 68 27.82 -0.05 11.09
C GLU A 68 29.03 0.38 10.26
N THR A 69 30.02 0.95 10.94
CA THR A 69 31.20 1.54 10.33
C THR A 69 32.49 0.86 10.75
N SER A 70 32.45 -0.17 11.59
CA SER A 70 33.64 -0.92 11.98
C SER A 70 34.32 -1.55 10.77
N ALA A 71 35.66 -1.49 10.75
CA ALA A 71 36.50 -2.01 9.67
C ALA A 71 36.23 -1.47 8.25
N ILE A 72 35.46 -0.38 8.09
CA ILE A 72 35.24 0.28 6.80
C ILE A 72 35.68 1.74 6.83
N THR A 73 36.15 2.22 5.69
CA THR A 73 36.65 3.58 5.49
C THR A 73 35.52 4.61 5.34
N PRO A 74 35.78 5.91 5.60
CA PRO A 74 34.78 6.97 5.35
C PRO A 74 34.27 7.01 3.90
N ASP A 75 35.12 6.69 2.92
CA ASP A 75 34.72 6.63 1.51
C ASP A 75 33.76 5.46 1.25
N GLU A 76 34.00 4.29 1.86
CA GLU A 76 33.08 3.15 1.77
C GLU A 76 31.75 3.42 2.50
N VAL A 77 31.79 4.10 3.66
CA VAL A 77 30.57 4.57 4.35
C VAL A 77 29.78 5.52 3.45
N THR A 78 30.45 6.48 2.82
CA THR A 78 29.84 7.43 1.90
C THR A 78 29.26 6.73 0.67
N HIS A 79 29.99 5.77 0.08
CA HIS A 79 29.50 4.94 -1.01
C HIS A 79 28.27 4.11 -0.62
N LYS A 80 28.25 3.54 0.59
CA LYS A 80 27.08 2.81 1.11
C LYS A 80 25.87 3.72 1.29
N LEU A 81 26.06 4.92 1.85
CA LEU A 81 24.99 5.91 2.01
C LEU A 81 24.48 6.40 0.65
N MET A 82 25.39 6.77 -0.25
CA MET A 82 25.05 7.17 -1.61
C MET A 82 24.35 6.05 -2.38
N GLY A 83 24.86 4.83 -2.29
CA GLY A 83 24.21 3.64 -2.85
C GLY A 83 22.82 3.42 -2.28
N PHE A 84 22.62 3.63 -0.97
CA PHE A 84 21.30 3.56 -0.35
C PHE A 84 20.34 4.63 -0.88
N PHE A 85 20.78 5.89 -1.00
CA PHE A 85 19.98 6.99 -1.55
C PHE A 85 19.71 6.86 -3.05
N GLN A 86 20.69 6.38 -3.81
CA GLN A 86 20.58 6.17 -5.25
C GLN A 86 19.76 4.92 -5.59
N ALA A 87 19.83 3.87 -4.78
CA ALA A 87 19.02 2.67 -4.93
C ALA A 87 17.59 2.84 -4.42
N ASN A 88 17.33 3.78 -3.50
CA ASN A 88 16.01 4.06 -2.93
C ASN A 88 15.67 5.57 -3.01
N PRO A 89 15.60 6.16 -4.21
CA PRO A 89 15.15 7.53 -4.37
C PRO A 89 13.67 7.59 -4.05
N ASP A 90 13.25 8.44 -3.11
CA ASP A 90 11.82 8.59 -2.82
C ASP A 90 11.13 9.23 -4.03
N LEU A 91 10.23 8.49 -4.65
CA LEU A 91 9.39 9.00 -5.73
C LEU A 91 8.22 9.76 -5.09
N ARG A 92 8.25 11.08 -5.24
CA ARG A 92 7.20 11.96 -4.75
C ARG A 92 6.24 12.32 -5.87
N LEU A 93 4.99 11.93 -5.72
CA LEU A 93 3.91 12.22 -6.63
C LEU A 93 2.96 13.23 -5.96
N PRO A 94 2.97 14.50 -6.37
CA PRO A 94 2.04 15.47 -5.81
C PRO A 94 0.60 15.15 -6.27
N ILE A 95 -0.33 15.13 -5.32
CA ILE A 95 -1.76 14.92 -5.58
C ILE A 95 -2.50 16.21 -5.23
N THR A 96 -3.23 16.74 -6.22
CA THR A 96 -4.12 17.88 -6.06
C THR A 96 -5.56 17.38 -6.03
N ALA A 97 -6.24 17.61 -4.91
CA ALA A 97 -7.68 17.38 -4.75
C ALA A 97 -8.36 18.71 -4.38
N PRO A 98 -9.69 18.82 -4.49
CA PRO A 98 -10.40 20.06 -4.16
C PRO A 98 -10.06 20.54 -2.73
N GLY A 99 -9.43 21.71 -2.64
CA GLY A 99 -9.07 22.36 -1.38
C GLY A 99 -7.84 21.80 -0.66
N VAL A 100 -7.12 20.81 -1.22
CA VAL A 100 -5.95 20.22 -0.57
C VAL A 100 -4.93 19.69 -1.57
N ARG A 101 -3.66 19.88 -1.23
CA ARG A 101 -2.52 19.26 -1.92
C ARG A 101 -1.74 18.44 -0.90
N TYR A 102 -1.41 17.21 -1.25
CA TYR A 102 -0.59 16.33 -0.45
C TYR A 102 0.34 15.51 -1.33
N ASP A 103 1.41 14.96 -0.75
CA ASP A 103 2.36 14.13 -1.48
C ASP A 103 2.08 12.65 -1.24
N TYR A 104 2.15 11.87 -2.31
CA TYR A 104 2.29 10.41 -2.26
C TYR A 104 3.77 10.07 -2.44
N ILE A 105 4.36 9.43 -1.44
CA ILE A 105 5.80 9.18 -1.36
C ILE A 105 6.03 7.68 -1.39
N VAL A 106 6.75 7.21 -2.42
CA VAL A 106 7.10 5.79 -2.60
C VAL A 106 8.60 5.63 -2.40
N GLY A 107 9.01 4.72 -1.52
CA GLY A 107 10.42 4.46 -1.22
C GLY A 107 10.62 3.11 -0.54
N GLY A 108 11.87 2.70 -0.34
CA GLY A 108 12.22 1.51 0.45
C GLY A 108 12.89 1.88 1.78
N GLY A 109 12.35 1.38 2.90
CA GLY A 109 12.89 1.63 4.25
C GLY A 109 12.64 3.06 4.76
N ILE A 110 11.47 3.61 4.46
CA ILE A 110 11.09 5.01 4.72
C ILE A 110 10.14 5.22 5.90
N LEU A 111 9.60 4.15 6.52
CA LEU A 111 8.74 4.28 7.71
C LEU A 111 9.35 5.13 8.85
N PRO A 112 10.67 5.06 9.17
CA PRO A 112 11.24 5.87 10.25
C PRO A 112 11.17 7.38 10.00
N PHE A 113 10.95 7.79 8.75
CA PHE A 113 10.94 9.18 8.31
C PHE A 113 9.51 9.71 8.05
N ILE A 114 8.45 9.01 8.47
CA ILE A 114 7.06 9.43 8.22
C ILE A 114 6.81 10.88 8.65
N ALA A 115 7.18 11.23 9.89
CA ALA A 115 6.91 12.58 10.42
C ALA A 115 7.55 13.69 9.56
N GLN A 116 8.77 13.42 9.10
CA GLN A 116 9.54 14.29 8.22
C GLN A 116 8.92 14.40 6.83
N LEU A 117 8.67 13.25 6.21
CA LEU A 117 8.22 13.13 4.84
C LEU A 117 6.82 13.73 4.68
N ALA A 118 5.96 13.54 5.68
CA ALA A 118 4.62 14.11 5.73
C ALA A 118 4.57 15.55 6.25
N GLY A 119 5.68 16.09 6.78
CA GLY A 119 5.73 17.44 7.35
C GLY A 119 4.84 17.64 8.58
N ILE A 120 4.67 16.59 9.39
CA ILE A 120 3.81 16.59 10.58
C ILE A 120 4.63 16.78 11.87
N GLY A 121 3.97 17.30 12.90
CA GLY A 121 4.52 17.45 14.26
C GLY A 121 3.42 17.23 15.30
N GLY A 122 3.78 17.31 16.59
CA GLY A 122 2.83 17.01 17.67
C GLY A 122 2.66 15.50 17.94
N PRO A 123 1.68 15.11 18.78
CA PRO A 123 1.45 13.71 19.13
C PRO A 123 1.10 12.84 17.90
N ILE A 124 1.60 11.61 17.88
CA ILE A 124 1.37 10.64 16.79
C ILE A 124 0.71 9.38 17.37
N ALA A 125 -0.46 9.04 16.84
CA ALA A 125 -1.14 7.78 17.16
C ALA A 125 -1.13 6.85 15.95
N VAL A 126 -0.64 5.62 16.11
CA VAL A 126 -0.73 4.57 15.09
C VAL A 126 -2.00 3.77 15.30
N ILE A 127 -2.82 3.65 14.25
CA ILE A 127 -3.90 2.67 14.17
C ILE A 127 -3.46 1.58 13.19
N THR A 128 -3.46 0.33 13.66
CA THR A 128 -2.97 -0.85 12.92
C THR A 128 -3.78 -2.09 13.30
N ASP A 129 -3.60 -3.21 12.60
CA ASP A 129 -4.11 -4.50 13.04
C ASP A 129 -3.07 -5.31 13.86
N ASN A 130 -3.53 -6.42 14.43
CA ASN A 130 -2.71 -7.34 15.25
C ASN A 130 -1.62 -8.10 14.46
N ASN A 131 -1.69 -8.16 13.12
CA ASN A 131 -0.67 -8.79 12.29
C ASN A 131 0.43 -7.80 11.93
N ILE A 132 0.06 -6.57 11.55
CA ILE A 132 0.96 -5.52 11.07
C ILE A 132 1.63 -4.76 12.21
N GLY A 133 0.91 -4.53 13.31
CA GLY A 133 1.40 -3.74 14.44
C GLY A 133 2.74 -4.24 15.00
N PRO A 134 2.88 -5.54 15.32
CA PRO A 134 4.14 -6.10 15.82
C PRO A 134 5.32 -5.99 14.85
N LEU A 135 5.05 -5.90 13.54
CA LEU A 135 6.09 -5.83 12.51
C LEU A 135 6.60 -4.40 12.31
N TYR A 136 5.70 -3.43 12.29
CA TYR A 136 6.01 -2.11 11.72
C TYR A 136 5.68 -0.92 12.60
N ALA A 137 4.85 -1.04 13.65
CA ALA A 137 4.41 0.13 14.43
C ALA A 137 5.59 0.86 15.08
N HIS A 138 6.58 0.12 15.60
CA HIS A 138 7.80 0.68 16.17
C HIS A 138 8.81 1.19 15.13
N SER A 139 8.61 0.85 13.85
CA SER A 139 9.43 1.35 12.74
C SER A 139 8.98 2.73 12.24
N CYS A 140 7.84 3.26 12.71
CA CYS A 140 7.28 4.55 12.28
C CYS A 140 7.98 5.79 12.88
N GLY A 141 9.08 5.61 13.60
CA GLY A 141 9.77 6.67 14.33
C GLY A 141 9.09 6.97 15.67
N ARG A 142 8.87 8.25 15.99
CA ARG A 142 8.20 8.62 17.25
C ARG A 142 6.71 8.30 17.18
N VAL A 143 6.24 7.48 18.11
CA VAL A 143 4.83 7.13 18.27
C VAL A 143 4.45 7.32 19.74
N ASP A 144 3.40 8.11 19.98
CA ASP A 144 2.91 8.44 21.32
C ASP A 144 1.78 7.48 21.77
N ALA A 145 1.05 6.90 20.82
CA ALA A 145 0.02 5.91 21.07
C ALA A 145 -0.02 4.85 19.95
N ILE A 146 -0.25 3.60 20.30
CA ILE A 146 -0.55 2.52 19.36
C ILE A 146 -1.91 1.94 19.75
N VAL A 147 -2.82 1.86 18.79
CA VAL A 147 -4.14 1.23 18.91
C VAL A 147 -4.20 0.09 17.90
N GLN A 148 -4.41 -1.13 18.37
CA GLN A 148 -4.48 -2.33 17.52
C GLN A 148 -5.91 -2.85 17.44
N VAL A 149 -6.33 -3.23 16.24
CA VAL A 149 -7.64 -3.86 16.01
C VAL A 149 -7.47 -5.29 15.47
N PRO A 150 -8.48 -6.17 15.63
CA PRO A 150 -8.44 -7.47 14.98
C PRO A 150 -8.38 -7.34 13.45
N PRO A 151 -7.63 -8.23 12.75
CA PRO A 151 -7.48 -8.15 11.30
C PRO A 151 -8.73 -8.64 10.56
N GLY A 152 -8.99 -8.09 9.37
CA GLY A 152 -10.03 -8.54 8.44
C GLY A 152 -11.22 -7.60 8.31
N GLY A 153 -11.88 -7.65 7.15
CA GLY A 153 -12.99 -6.75 6.78
C GLY A 153 -14.23 -6.85 7.68
N GLN A 154 -14.41 -7.99 8.37
CA GLN A 154 -15.49 -8.18 9.34
C GLN A 154 -15.35 -7.29 10.59
N HIS A 155 -14.14 -6.79 10.88
CA HIS A 155 -13.88 -5.85 11.97
C HIS A 155 -13.88 -4.39 11.50
N LYS A 156 -14.13 -4.12 10.23
CA LYS A 156 -14.24 -2.77 9.69
C LYS A 156 -15.63 -2.19 9.98
N THR A 157 -15.95 -1.94 11.25
CA THR A 157 -17.32 -1.60 11.70
C THR A 157 -17.37 -0.32 12.53
N LEU A 158 -18.57 0.26 12.70
CA LEU A 158 -18.78 1.40 13.61
C LEU A 158 -18.43 1.07 15.07
N THR A 159 -18.66 -0.16 15.52
CA THR A 159 -18.26 -0.60 16.86
C THR A 159 -16.75 -0.51 17.04
N THR A 160 -15.99 -0.96 16.04
CA THR A 160 -14.53 -0.85 16.07
C THR A 160 -14.08 0.61 16.03
N VAL A 161 -14.73 1.47 15.25
CA VAL A 161 -14.47 2.93 15.27
C VAL A 161 -14.67 3.50 16.66
N GLN A 162 -15.77 3.14 17.34
CA GLN A 162 -16.04 3.59 18.70
C GLN A 162 -14.92 3.15 19.66
N SER A 163 -14.55 1.87 19.67
CA SER A 163 -13.49 1.36 20.55
C SER A 163 -12.14 2.03 20.30
N VAL A 164 -11.80 2.28 19.03
CA VAL A 164 -10.58 3.01 18.67
C VAL A 164 -10.63 4.45 19.20
N CYS A 165 -11.78 5.14 19.08
CA CYS A 165 -11.94 6.49 19.60
C CYS A 165 -11.81 6.55 21.13
N GLU A 166 -12.41 5.58 21.83
CA GLU A 166 -12.32 5.45 23.29
C GLU A 166 -10.87 5.24 23.73
N GLU A 167 -10.14 4.31 23.11
CA GLU A 167 -8.74 4.04 23.43
C GLU A 167 -7.82 5.24 23.13
N LEU A 168 -8.08 6.00 22.06
CA LEU A 168 -7.37 7.25 21.78
C LEU A 168 -7.57 8.29 22.89
N LEU A 169 -8.80 8.45 23.40
CA LEU A 169 -9.10 9.35 24.52
C LEU A 169 -8.43 8.91 25.82
N GLU A 170 -8.45 7.61 26.12
CA GLU A 170 -7.79 7.04 27.29
C GLU A 170 -6.28 7.28 27.28
N LYS A 171 -5.65 7.23 26.10
CA LYS A 171 -4.22 7.54 25.92
C LYS A 171 -3.93 9.05 25.85
N GLY A 172 -4.93 9.90 26.03
CA GLY A 172 -4.77 11.36 26.01
C GLY A 172 -4.44 11.94 24.64
N PHE A 173 -4.73 11.21 23.55
CA PHE A 173 -4.56 11.73 22.20
C PHE A 173 -5.62 12.81 21.92
N ASP A 174 -5.19 13.98 21.44
CA ASP A 174 -6.08 15.12 21.21
C ASP A 174 -6.05 15.62 19.76
N ARG A 175 -6.85 16.66 19.48
CA ARG A 175 -6.99 17.26 18.15
C ARG A 175 -5.71 17.86 17.56
N SER A 176 -4.64 18.02 18.35
CA SER A 176 -3.36 18.53 17.88
C SER A 176 -2.48 17.44 17.25
N GLY A 177 -2.85 16.17 17.44
CA GLY A 177 -2.09 15.03 16.94
C GLY A 177 -2.42 14.61 15.52
N THR A 178 -1.62 13.67 15.01
CA THR A 178 -1.81 13.04 13.69
C THR A 178 -1.96 11.52 13.84
N ILE A 179 -2.97 10.96 13.18
CA ILE A 179 -3.17 9.51 13.09
C ILE A 179 -2.33 8.93 11.95
N LEU A 180 -1.60 7.84 12.19
CA LEU A 180 -0.97 7.02 11.17
C LEU A 180 -1.83 5.79 10.91
N ALA A 181 -2.37 5.66 9.70
CA ALA A 181 -3.08 4.47 9.25
C ALA A 181 -2.06 3.45 8.71
N LEU A 182 -1.58 2.54 9.57
CA LEU A 182 -0.53 1.57 9.23
C LEU A 182 -1.14 0.20 8.97
N GLY A 183 -1.26 -0.21 7.70
CA GLY A 183 -1.83 -1.51 7.36
C GLY A 183 -2.28 -1.62 5.91
N GLY A 184 -3.02 -2.69 5.61
CA GLY A 184 -3.66 -2.87 4.31
C GLY A 184 -4.91 -2.00 4.11
N SER A 185 -5.73 -2.35 3.12
CA SER A 185 -6.93 -1.59 2.73
C SER A 185 -7.93 -1.39 3.88
N VAL A 186 -8.13 -2.42 4.71
CA VAL A 186 -9.05 -2.37 5.87
C VAL A 186 -8.63 -1.29 6.86
N ILE A 187 -7.36 -1.26 7.27
CA ILE A 187 -6.85 -0.26 8.20
C ILE A 187 -6.83 1.13 7.55
N SER A 188 -6.44 1.22 6.28
CA SER A 188 -6.40 2.49 5.55
C SER A 188 -7.75 3.22 5.58
N GLU A 189 -8.84 2.48 5.37
CA GLU A 189 -10.18 3.05 5.40
C GLU A 189 -10.72 3.24 6.83
N LEU A 190 -10.52 2.27 7.72
CA LEU A 190 -10.98 2.35 9.11
C LEU A 190 -10.33 3.52 9.85
N ALA A 191 -8.99 3.62 9.83
CA ALA A 191 -8.25 4.67 10.49
C ALA A 191 -8.51 6.04 9.85
N GLY A 192 -8.69 6.08 8.53
CA GLY A 192 -9.11 7.29 7.82
C GLY A 192 -10.50 7.76 8.24
N PHE A 193 -11.44 6.84 8.48
CA PHE A 193 -12.79 7.16 8.95
C PHE A 193 -12.79 7.60 10.42
N VAL A 194 -11.97 6.96 11.27
CA VAL A 194 -11.67 7.45 12.63
C VAL A 194 -11.13 8.88 12.54
N ALA A 195 -10.12 9.15 11.70
CA ALA A 195 -9.56 10.49 11.56
C ALA A 195 -10.57 11.53 11.01
N ALA A 196 -11.56 11.11 10.23
CA ALA A 196 -12.60 12.00 9.72
C ALA A 196 -13.63 12.39 10.80
N THR A 197 -13.85 11.54 11.81
CA THR A 197 -14.95 11.66 12.77
C THR A 197 -14.50 12.02 14.18
N TYR A 198 -13.34 11.51 14.60
CA TYR A 198 -12.73 11.78 15.90
C TYR A 198 -12.49 13.27 16.09
N MET A 199 -13.03 13.83 17.19
CA MET A 199 -13.01 15.27 17.47
C MET A 199 -13.47 16.19 16.31
N ARG A 200 -14.37 15.68 15.44
CA ARG A 200 -14.84 16.35 14.21
C ARG A 200 -13.77 16.53 13.13
N GLY A 201 -12.72 15.72 13.19
CA GLY A 201 -11.64 15.69 12.22
C GLY A 201 -10.29 15.97 12.85
N VAL A 202 -9.37 15.03 12.67
CA VAL A 202 -7.94 15.20 12.97
C VAL A 202 -7.11 14.98 11.71
N ASP A 203 -5.82 15.31 11.78
CA ASP A 203 -4.90 15.04 10.70
C ASP A 203 -4.55 13.55 10.66
N TYR A 204 -4.30 13.03 9.46
CA TYR A 204 -3.83 11.66 9.30
C TYR A 204 -2.89 11.50 8.10
N VAL A 205 -2.04 10.47 8.19
CA VAL A 205 -1.14 10.02 7.15
C VAL A 205 -1.45 8.55 6.87
N GLN A 206 -1.50 8.18 5.59
CA GLN A 206 -1.63 6.77 5.23
C GLN A 206 -0.27 6.13 5.09
N CYS A 207 -0.11 4.95 5.68
CA CYS A 207 1.09 4.12 5.60
C CYS A 207 0.68 2.72 5.09
N PRO A 208 0.28 2.59 3.80
CA PRO A 208 -0.19 1.33 3.26
C PRO A 208 0.91 0.27 3.28
N THR A 209 0.61 -0.93 3.79
CA THR A 209 1.57 -2.04 3.90
C THR A 209 1.28 -3.22 2.97
N SER A 210 0.18 -3.18 2.22
CA SER A 210 -0.13 -4.15 1.17
C SER A 210 -0.06 -3.52 -0.21
N LEU A 211 0.26 -4.33 -1.23
CA LEU A 211 0.34 -3.85 -2.61
C LEU A 211 -1.01 -3.29 -3.10
N LEU A 212 -2.10 -3.95 -2.72
CA LEU A 212 -3.47 -3.47 -3.00
C LEU A 212 -3.73 -2.09 -2.40
N ALA A 213 -3.36 -1.87 -1.13
CA ALA A 213 -3.55 -0.57 -0.49
C ALA A 213 -2.69 0.52 -1.12
N MET A 214 -1.46 0.19 -1.51
CA MET A 214 -0.56 1.11 -2.21
C MET A 214 -1.10 1.50 -3.59
N ALA A 215 -1.47 0.52 -4.42
CA ALA A 215 -1.88 0.78 -5.79
C ALA A 215 -3.29 1.39 -5.88
N ASP A 216 -4.17 1.08 -4.93
CA ASP A 216 -5.58 1.40 -5.03
C ASP A 216 -6.11 2.18 -3.80
N THR A 217 -6.31 1.52 -2.66
CA THR A 217 -7.16 2.05 -1.57
C THR A 217 -6.66 3.38 -0.98
N SER A 218 -5.35 3.61 -0.99
CA SER A 218 -4.76 4.83 -0.41
C SER A 218 -4.93 6.11 -1.25
N ILE A 219 -5.55 6.00 -2.43
CA ILE A 219 -5.69 7.10 -3.39
C ILE A 219 -7.17 7.51 -3.52
N GLY A 220 -7.44 8.79 -3.26
CA GLY A 220 -8.74 9.43 -3.52
C GLY A 220 -9.62 9.67 -2.29
N GLY A 221 -9.09 9.48 -1.08
CA GLY A 221 -9.70 9.94 0.17
C GLY A 221 -11.03 9.30 0.57
N LYS A 222 -11.44 8.20 -0.10
CA LYS A 222 -12.60 7.40 0.30
C LYS A 222 -12.23 6.63 1.56
N VAL A 223 -12.88 6.95 2.67
CA VAL A 223 -12.69 6.27 3.95
C VAL A 223 -14.05 5.80 4.43
N SER A 224 -14.14 4.58 4.96
CA SER A 224 -15.43 3.96 5.19
C SER A 224 -15.38 2.83 6.22
N VAL A 225 -16.58 2.38 6.60
CA VAL A 225 -16.84 1.16 7.37
C VAL A 225 -18.01 0.39 6.78
N ASN A 226 -18.04 -0.90 7.11
CA ASN A 226 -19.04 -1.85 6.63
C ASN A 226 -20.27 -1.87 7.54
N LEU A 227 -21.39 -2.25 6.95
CA LEU A 227 -22.62 -2.62 7.63
C LEU A 227 -22.96 -4.09 7.34
N PRO A 228 -23.81 -4.77 8.15
CA PRO A 228 -24.30 -6.10 7.83
C PRO A 228 -24.97 -6.20 6.44
N GLN A 229 -25.51 -5.07 5.94
CA GLN A 229 -26.17 -4.98 4.64
C GLN A 229 -25.19 -4.83 3.46
N GLY A 230 -23.91 -4.52 3.71
CA GLY A 230 -22.92 -4.34 2.66
C GLY A 230 -21.69 -3.54 3.09
N GLU A 231 -20.67 -3.62 2.25
CA GLU A 231 -19.38 -2.98 2.48
C GLU A 231 -19.39 -1.49 2.12
N ASN A 232 -18.56 -0.72 2.81
CA ASN A 232 -18.26 0.68 2.51
C ASN A 232 -19.49 1.62 2.46
N LEU A 233 -20.61 1.21 3.09
CA LEU A 233 -21.89 1.94 3.02
C LEU A 233 -21.92 3.19 3.90
N ILE A 234 -21.07 3.27 4.93
CA ILE A 234 -20.90 4.45 5.78
C ILE A 234 -19.48 4.95 5.59
N GLY A 235 -19.33 6.22 5.19
CA GLY A 235 -18.01 6.75 4.90
C GLY A 235 -17.96 8.27 4.80
N ALA A 236 -16.78 8.77 4.51
CA ALA A 236 -16.49 10.18 4.27
C ALA A 236 -15.44 10.31 3.16
N PHE A 237 -15.35 11.52 2.59
CA PHE A 237 -14.19 11.93 1.80
C PHE A 237 -13.25 12.72 2.71
N LYS A 238 -12.12 12.11 3.08
CA LYS A 238 -11.10 12.70 3.95
C LYS A 238 -9.74 12.51 3.31
N MET A 239 -9.09 13.61 2.94
CA MET A 239 -7.78 13.57 2.30
C MET A 239 -6.67 13.54 3.37
N PRO A 240 -5.62 12.71 3.18
CA PRO A 240 -4.51 12.65 4.12
C PRO A 240 -3.57 13.84 3.97
N LYS A 241 -2.68 14.04 4.97
CA LYS A 241 -1.54 14.97 4.88
C LYS A 241 -0.45 14.47 3.94
N ALA A 242 -0.28 13.15 3.88
CA ALA A 242 0.60 12.45 2.95
C ALA A 242 0.20 10.98 2.87
N VAL A 243 0.68 10.29 1.84
CA VAL A 243 0.71 8.83 1.77
C VAL A 243 2.17 8.39 1.72
N ILE A 244 2.57 7.49 2.62
CA ILE A 244 3.93 6.96 2.74
C ILE A 244 3.90 5.47 2.39
N ALA A 245 4.21 5.13 1.15
CA ALA A 245 4.29 3.76 0.68
C ALA A 245 5.73 3.25 0.76
N ASP A 246 6.05 2.56 1.86
CA ASP A 246 7.31 1.87 2.03
C ASP A 246 7.24 0.48 1.39
N VAL A 247 7.83 0.31 0.21
CA VAL A 247 7.79 -0.98 -0.51
C VAL A 247 8.55 -2.10 0.21
N ALA A 248 9.38 -1.78 1.21
CA ALA A 248 10.03 -2.79 2.04
C ALA A 248 9.00 -3.55 2.90
N THR A 249 7.83 -2.99 3.21
CA THR A 249 6.79 -3.71 3.96
C THR A 249 6.19 -4.88 3.15
N LEU A 250 6.29 -4.83 1.82
CA LEU A 250 5.80 -5.90 0.95
C LEU A 250 6.60 -7.20 1.13
N GLN A 251 7.80 -7.14 1.72
CA GLN A 251 8.61 -8.33 2.00
C GLN A 251 7.92 -9.28 2.98
N SER A 252 7.21 -8.77 4.00
CA SER A 252 6.47 -9.63 4.94
C SER A 252 5.06 -9.99 4.46
N LEU A 253 4.59 -9.41 3.36
CA LEU A 253 3.24 -9.65 2.85
C LEU A 253 3.11 -11.10 2.35
N PRO A 254 2.08 -11.86 2.76
CA PRO A 254 1.89 -13.22 2.27
C PRO A 254 1.85 -13.27 0.74
N PRO A 255 2.44 -14.29 0.09
CA PRO A 255 2.49 -14.38 -1.37
C PRO A 255 1.15 -14.23 -2.07
N ARG A 256 0.10 -14.85 -1.51
CA ARG A 256 -1.27 -14.77 -2.05
C ARG A 256 -1.85 -13.35 -1.97
N ASP A 257 -1.52 -12.59 -0.93
CA ASP A 257 -1.99 -11.20 -0.76
C ASP A 257 -1.19 -10.24 -1.65
N PHE A 258 0.09 -10.53 -1.92
CA PHE A 258 0.87 -9.84 -2.94
C PHE A 258 0.30 -10.07 -4.33
N ALA A 259 0.03 -11.34 -4.70
CA ALA A 259 -0.60 -11.70 -5.97
C ALA A 259 -1.96 -10.99 -6.13
N ALA A 260 -2.80 -11.00 -5.09
CA ALA A 260 -4.06 -10.25 -5.11
C ALA A 260 -3.85 -8.74 -5.39
N GLY A 261 -2.80 -8.12 -4.85
CA GLY A 261 -2.46 -6.73 -5.17
C GLY A 261 -1.97 -6.52 -6.61
N MET A 262 -1.36 -7.52 -7.24
CA MET A 262 -0.92 -7.43 -8.64
C MET A 262 -2.08 -7.27 -9.62
N ALA A 263 -3.29 -7.73 -9.28
CA ALA A 263 -4.46 -7.57 -10.12
C ALA A 263 -4.77 -6.09 -10.41
N GLU A 264 -4.62 -5.24 -9.41
CA GLU A 264 -4.80 -3.79 -9.54
C GLU A 264 -3.65 -3.12 -10.30
N VAL A 265 -2.42 -3.61 -10.12
CA VAL A 265 -1.25 -3.15 -10.88
C VAL A 265 -1.41 -3.48 -12.37
N ILE A 266 -1.86 -4.69 -12.70
CA ILE A 266 -2.17 -5.13 -14.07
C ILE A 266 -3.36 -4.34 -14.62
N LYS A 267 -4.42 -4.13 -13.84
CA LYS A 267 -5.55 -3.28 -14.26
C LYS A 267 -5.06 -1.88 -14.68
N HIS A 268 -4.21 -1.25 -13.89
CA HIS A 268 -3.63 0.05 -14.23
C HIS A 268 -2.78 0.01 -15.51
N SER A 269 -2.05 -1.08 -15.76
CA SER A 269 -1.26 -1.23 -16.99
C SER A 269 -2.12 -1.42 -18.24
N LEU A 270 -3.34 -1.93 -18.11
CA LEU A 270 -4.32 -2.01 -19.21
C LEU A 270 -5.05 -0.70 -19.45
N ILE A 271 -5.28 0.09 -18.40
CA ILE A 271 -6.01 1.37 -18.47
C ILE A 271 -5.16 2.48 -19.09
N ALA A 272 -3.85 2.48 -18.87
CA ALA A 272 -2.96 3.54 -19.35
C ALA A 272 -1.96 3.02 -20.38
N ASP A 273 -1.75 3.78 -21.46
CA ASP A 273 -0.67 3.53 -22.41
C ASP A 273 0.68 3.91 -21.79
N THR A 274 1.27 2.95 -21.07
CA THR A 274 2.60 3.04 -20.48
C THR A 274 3.37 1.73 -20.69
N ASP A 275 4.67 1.75 -20.43
CA ASP A 275 5.52 0.53 -20.47
C ASP A 275 5.31 -0.44 -19.29
N LEU A 276 4.26 -0.20 -18.47
CA LEU A 276 4.03 -0.92 -17.22
C LEU A 276 3.69 -2.39 -17.48
N LEU A 277 2.87 -2.69 -18.49
CA LEU A 277 2.54 -4.08 -18.81
C LEU A 277 3.79 -4.86 -19.24
N ASN A 278 4.61 -4.27 -20.12
CA ASN A 278 5.87 -4.86 -20.57
C ASN A 278 6.84 -5.12 -19.39
N LYS A 279 6.88 -4.22 -18.41
CA LYS A 279 7.66 -4.41 -17.16
C LYS A 279 7.12 -5.55 -16.31
N ILE A 280 5.81 -5.67 -16.19
CA ILE A 280 5.20 -6.78 -15.44
C ILE A 280 5.53 -8.10 -16.15
N GLU A 281 5.38 -8.17 -17.47
CA GLU A 281 5.70 -9.36 -18.28
C GLU A 281 7.17 -9.75 -18.23
N GLY A 282 8.08 -8.77 -18.14
CA GLY A 282 9.53 -9.01 -18.05
C GLY A 282 10.04 -9.32 -16.64
N GLY A 283 9.23 -9.09 -15.60
CA GLY A 283 9.62 -9.26 -14.20
C GLY A 283 9.24 -10.63 -13.62
N ASN A 284 9.90 -11.00 -12.51
CA ASN A 284 9.58 -12.22 -11.78
C ASN A 284 8.77 -11.91 -10.51
N TRP A 285 7.45 -11.93 -10.63
CA TRP A 285 6.52 -11.51 -9.57
C TRP A 285 5.90 -12.67 -8.80
N LYS A 286 6.05 -13.91 -9.29
CA LYS A 286 5.53 -15.10 -8.61
C LYS A 286 6.33 -15.34 -7.33
N ARG A 287 5.70 -15.03 -6.19
CA ARG A 287 6.30 -15.27 -4.88
C ARG A 287 5.97 -16.69 -4.43
N GLU A 288 6.99 -17.52 -4.30
CA GLU A 288 6.89 -18.79 -3.58
C GLU A 288 7.50 -18.60 -2.17
N THR A 289 7.00 -19.34 -1.19
CA THR A 289 7.53 -19.27 0.17
C THR A 289 9.02 -19.66 0.16
N GLY A 290 9.90 -18.73 0.56
CA GLY A 290 11.35 -18.95 0.55
C GLY A 290 12.08 -18.55 -0.75
N ALA A 291 11.38 -18.07 -1.78
CA ALA A 291 12.01 -17.51 -2.98
C ALA A 291 12.59 -16.10 -2.74
N LEU A 292 13.63 -15.76 -3.50
CA LEU A 292 14.18 -14.41 -3.53
C LEU A 292 13.10 -13.43 -3.99
N GLN A 293 12.93 -12.35 -3.23
CA GLN A 293 12.00 -11.27 -3.57
C GLN A 293 12.49 -10.48 -4.79
N PRO A 294 11.60 -9.85 -5.57
CA PRO A 294 12.02 -8.86 -6.55
C PRO A 294 12.95 -7.83 -5.89
N PRO A 295 14.00 -7.36 -6.56
CA PRO A 295 14.83 -6.30 -6.04
C PRO A 295 13.97 -5.09 -5.66
N LEU A 296 14.20 -4.52 -4.47
CA LEU A 296 13.43 -3.37 -3.96
C LEU A 296 13.31 -2.21 -4.99
N PRO A 297 14.35 -1.86 -5.77
CA PRO A 297 14.23 -0.79 -6.78
C PRO A 297 13.23 -1.11 -7.90
N GLU A 298 13.17 -2.36 -8.36
CA GLU A 298 12.24 -2.80 -9.41
C GLU A 298 10.79 -2.77 -8.91
N LEU A 299 10.58 -3.28 -7.69
CA LEU A 299 9.30 -3.22 -7.01
C LEU A 299 8.84 -1.76 -6.80
N GLN A 300 9.76 -0.89 -6.34
CA GLN A 300 9.48 0.53 -6.15
C GLN A 300 9.04 1.22 -7.45
N ALA A 301 9.76 0.96 -8.55
CA ALA A 301 9.45 1.55 -9.84
C ALA A 301 8.09 1.09 -10.38
N MET A 302 7.79 -0.21 -10.29
CA MET A 302 6.49 -0.78 -10.69
C MET A 302 5.34 -0.16 -9.87
N VAL A 303 5.47 -0.14 -8.54
CA VAL A 303 4.46 0.41 -7.64
C VAL A 303 4.21 1.89 -7.92
N ALA A 304 5.28 2.68 -8.10
CA ALA A 304 5.14 4.11 -8.40
C ALA A 304 4.45 4.36 -9.75
N GLN A 305 4.75 3.57 -10.79
CA GLN A 305 4.07 3.69 -12.08
C GLN A 305 2.58 3.34 -11.97
N ALA A 306 2.22 2.27 -11.24
CA ALA A 306 0.82 1.91 -10.99
C ALA A 306 0.06 3.02 -10.26
N ILE A 307 0.65 3.58 -9.21
CA ILE A 307 0.09 4.72 -8.46
C ILE A 307 -0.13 5.92 -9.38
N GLN A 308 0.84 6.23 -10.26
CA GLN A 308 0.75 7.37 -11.18
C GLN A 308 -0.46 7.28 -12.12
N VAL A 309 -0.87 6.07 -12.53
CA VAL A 309 -2.09 5.87 -13.32
C VAL A 309 -3.32 6.32 -12.55
N LYS A 310 -3.52 5.78 -11.33
CA LYS A 310 -4.68 6.13 -10.51
C LYS A 310 -4.67 7.60 -10.09
N VAL A 311 -3.51 8.16 -9.74
CA VAL A 311 -3.36 9.58 -9.38
C VAL A 311 -3.80 10.48 -10.54
N ARG A 312 -3.38 10.20 -11.79
CA ARG A 312 -3.81 10.99 -12.95
C ARG A 312 -5.33 11.01 -13.09
N ILE A 313 -5.96 9.84 -13.01
CA ILE A 313 -7.42 9.69 -13.17
C ILE A 313 -8.19 10.35 -12.01
N VAL A 314 -7.73 10.19 -10.77
CA VAL A 314 -8.39 10.76 -9.59
C VAL A 314 -8.25 12.29 -9.55
N GLN A 315 -7.14 12.85 -10.02
CA GLN A 315 -7.00 14.31 -10.12
C GLN A 315 -7.93 14.91 -11.19
N GLU A 316 -8.17 14.18 -12.29
CA GLU A 316 -9.12 14.59 -13.33
C GLU A 316 -10.59 14.46 -12.85
N ASP A 317 -10.91 13.43 -12.06
CA ASP A 317 -12.25 13.21 -11.51
C ASP A 317 -12.22 12.78 -10.01
N PRO A 318 -12.13 13.75 -9.09
CA PRO A 318 -12.01 13.46 -7.65
C PRO A 318 -13.24 12.80 -7.02
N TYR A 319 -14.41 12.96 -7.64
CA TYR A 319 -15.71 12.57 -7.07
C TYR A 319 -16.41 11.43 -7.81
N ASP A 320 -15.73 10.77 -8.75
CA ASP A 320 -16.21 9.55 -9.41
C ASP A 320 -17.47 9.77 -10.26
N LYS A 321 -17.48 10.86 -11.06
CA LYS A 321 -18.63 11.28 -11.87
C LYS A 321 -18.45 11.08 -13.37
N GLY A 322 -17.24 10.77 -13.84
CA GLY A 322 -16.88 10.75 -15.25
C GLY A 322 -15.77 9.72 -15.53
N ILE A 323 -14.60 10.21 -15.92
CA ILE A 323 -13.48 9.38 -16.40
C ILE A 323 -13.03 8.33 -15.38
N ARG A 324 -13.20 8.58 -14.06
CA ARG A 324 -12.82 7.63 -13.01
C ARG A 324 -13.52 6.29 -13.09
N ASN A 325 -14.66 6.22 -13.77
CA ASN A 325 -15.37 4.97 -14.03
C ASN A 325 -14.49 3.93 -14.76
N ILE A 326 -13.47 4.33 -15.52
CA ILE A 326 -12.57 3.38 -16.19
C ILE A 326 -11.75 2.53 -15.21
N LEU A 327 -11.54 3.00 -13.97
CA LEU A 327 -10.90 2.21 -12.91
C LEU A 327 -11.73 0.99 -12.50
N ASN A 328 -12.99 0.90 -12.93
CA ASN A 328 -13.85 -0.24 -12.71
C ASN A 328 -13.69 -1.34 -13.79
N LEU A 329 -12.61 -1.31 -14.59
CA LEU A 329 -12.27 -2.43 -15.48
C LEU A 329 -12.23 -3.74 -14.67
N GLY A 330 -12.97 -4.73 -15.14
CA GLY A 330 -13.17 -6.02 -14.46
C GLY A 330 -14.09 -6.01 -13.22
N HIS A 331 -14.37 -4.86 -12.61
CA HIS A 331 -15.05 -4.79 -11.30
C HIS A 331 -16.52 -5.21 -11.34
N THR A 332 -17.23 -4.99 -12.45
CA THR A 332 -18.61 -5.46 -12.58
C THR A 332 -18.71 -6.98 -12.41
N PHE A 333 -17.74 -7.73 -12.96
CA PHE A 333 -17.65 -9.18 -12.81
C PHE A 333 -17.10 -9.56 -11.42
N ALA A 334 -16.04 -8.88 -10.96
CA ALA A 334 -15.42 -9.14 -9.67
C ALA A 334 -16.43 -9.06 -8.52
N HIS A 335 -17.20 -7.97 -8.44
CA HIS A 335 -18.20 -7.79 -7.38
C HIS A 335 -19.30 -8.86 -7.41
N ALA A 336 -19.63 -9.39 -8.59
CA ALA A 336 -20.59 -10.48 -8.71
C ALA A 336 -20.02 -11.79 -8.13
N ILE A 337 -18.76 -12.09 -8.44
CA ILE A 337 -18.02 -13.24 -7.92
C ILE A 337 -17.88 -13.16 -6.40
N GLU A 338 -17.43 -12.01 -5.88
CA GLU A 338 -17.30 -11.77 -4.44
C GLU A 338 -18.63 -11.96 -3.72
N ARG A 339 -19.71 -11.39 -4.26
CA ARG A 339 -21.04 -11.48 -3.65
C ARG A 339 -21.57 -12.91 -3.60
N ILE A 340 -21.39 -13.70 -4.66
CA ILE A 340 -21.90 -15.08 -4.73
C ILE A 340 -21.09 -16.01 -3.84
N THR A 341 -19.78 -15.79 -3.77
CA THR A 341 -18.89 -16.60 -2.94
C THR A 341 -18.89 -16.16 -1.47
N GLY A 342 -19.70 -15.16 -1.10
CA GLY A 342 -19.71 -14.62 0.25
C GLY A 342 -18.36 -14.04 0.67
N HIS A 343 -17.61 -13.49 -0.29
CA HIS A 343 -16.24 -12.95 -0.13
C HIS A 343 -15.19 -14.01 0.27
N ALA A 344 -15.44 -15.29 -0.03
CA ALA A 344 -14.44 -16.35 0.13
C ALA A 344 -13.27 -16.19 -0.86
N ILE A 345 -13.53 -15.62 -2.03
CA ILE A 345 -12.54 -15.23 -3.02
C ILE A 345 -12.02 -13.83 -2.66
N ARG A 346 -10.70 -13.63 -2.66
CA ARG A 346 -10.11 -12.32 -2.38
C ARG A 346 -10.44 -11.33 -3.48
N HIS A 347 -10.56 -10.06 -3.13
CA HIS A 347 -10.82 -8.99 -4.08
C HIS A 347 -9.92 -9.02 -5.33
N GLY A 348 -8.60 -9.10 -5.15
CA GLY A 348 -7.66 -9.17 -6.26
C GLY A 348 -7.83 -10.40 -7.17
N GLU A 349 -8.22 -11.55 -6.60
CA GLU A 349 -8.52 -12.77 -7.37
C GLU A 349 -9.81 -12.58 -8.20
N ALA A 350 -10.83 -11.96 -7.59
CA ALA A 350 -12.06 -11.62 -8.28
C ALA A 350 -11.84 -10.57 -9.39
N VAL A 351 -11.00 -9.56 -9.14
CA VAL A 351 -10.59 -8.57 -10.15
C VAL A 351 -9.83 -9.25 -11.29
N ALA A 352 -8.89 -10.16 -11.02
CA ALA A 352 -8.17 -10.90 -12.05
C ALA A 352 -9.12 -11.66 -13.00
N MET A 353 -10.04 -12.47 -12.45
CA MET A 353 -11.07 -13.15 -13.24
C MET A 353 -11.98 -12.15 -13.97
N GLY A 354 -12.28 -11.02 -13.34
CA GLY A 354 -13.06 -9.95 -13.95
C GLY A 354 -12.34 -9.26 -15.11
N LEU A 355 -11.02 -9.13 -15.08
CA LEU A 355 -10.21 -8.60 -16.19
C LEU A 355 -10.26 -9.55 -17.38
N VAL A 356 -10.13 -10.87 -17.14
CA VAL A 356 -10.30 -11.88 -18.19
C VAL A 356 -11.71 -11.84 -18.76
N ALA A 357 -12.75 -11.72 -17.92
CA ALA A 357 -14.14 -11.59 -18.38
C ALA A 357 -14.37 -10.32 -19.20
N ALA A 358 -13.81 -9.18 -18.80
CA ALA A 358 -13.90 -7.94 -19.57
C ALA A 358 -13.19 -8.05 -20.93
N ALA A 359 -12.03 -8.73 -20.98
CA ALA A 359 -11.30 -9.00 -22.22
C ALA A 359 -12.06 -9.97 -23.15
N ASN A 360 -12.53 -11.11 -22.62
CA ASN A 360 -13.34 -12.07 -23.38
C ASN A 360 -14.60 -11.42 -23.97
N LEU A 361 -15.34 -10.64 -23.16
CA LEU A 361 -16.51 -9.90 -23.64
C LEU A 361 -16.13 -8.87 -24.71
N SER A 362 -14.98 -8.21 -24.58
CA SER A 362 -14.49 -7.26 -25.58
C SER A 362 -14.15 -7.94 -26.91
N VAL A 363 -13.54 -9.13 -26.88
CA VAL A 363 -13.30 -9.96 -28.07
C VAL A 363 -14.62 -10.39 -28.71
N ARG A 364 -15.58 -10.90 -27.90
CA ARG A 364 -16.89 -11.37 -28.37
C ARG A 364 -17.67 -10.26 -29.10
N LEU A 365 -17.55 -9.02 -28.62
CA LEU A 365 -18.19 -7.85 -29.22
C LEU A 365 -17.37 -7.21 -30.36
N GLY A 366 -16.21 -7.78 -30.72
CA GLY A 366 -15.35 -7.31 -31.80
C GLY A 366 -14.56 -6.03 -31.47
N TYR A 367 -14.40 -5.68 -30.19
CA TYR A 367 -13.66 -4.48 -29.78
C TYR A 367 -12.16 -4.69 -29.71
N CYS A 368 -11.68 -5.88 -29.35
CA CYS A 368 -10.25 -6.18 -29.26
C CYS A 368 -9.92 -7.57 -29.84
N SER A 369 -8.62 -7.82 -30.02
CA SER A 369 -8.14 -9.10 -30.56
C SER A 369 -8.06 -10.19 -29.49
N SER A 370 -8.23 -11.46 -29.91
CA SER A 370 -7.96 -12.61 -29.03
C SER A 370 -6.51 -12.67 -28.56
N ALA A 371 -5.56 -12.11 -29.33
CA ALA A 371 -4.17 -11.98 -28.92
C ALA A 371 -4.01 -11.10 -27.66
N LEU A 372 -4.78 -10.00 -27.56
CA LEU A 372 -4.77 -9.16 -26.36
C LEU A 372 -5.38 -9.89 -25.16
N GLN A 373 -6.48 -10.62 -25.34
CA GLN A 373 -7.05 -11.45 -24.27
C GLN A 373 -6.02 -12.47 -23.77
N ASN A 374 -5.38 -13.23 -24.67
CA ASN A 374 -4.36 -14.22 -24.30
C ASN A 374 -3.18 -13.59 -23.56
N ARG A 375 -2.77 -12.38 -23.96
CA ARG A 375 -1.71 -11.62 -23.27
C ARG A 375 -2.10 -11.25 -21.84
N ILE A 376 -3.35 -10.83 -21.63
CA ILE A 376 -3.90 -10.52 -20.29
C ILE A 376 -3.96 -11.78 -19.42
N GLU A 377 -4.44 -12.89 -19.96
CA GLU A 377 -4.47 -14.17 -19.24
C GLU A 377 -3.06 -14.63 -18.84
N ALA A 378 -2.11 -14.57 -19.77
CA ALA A 378 -0.73 -14.99 -19.52
C ALA A 378 -0.04 -14.17 -18.42
N VAL A 379 -0.22 -12.84 -18.40
CA VAL A 379 0.39 -11.99 -17.35
C VAL A 379 -0.26 -12.22 -15.98
N LEU A 380 -1.57 -12.47 -15.92
CA LEU A 380 -2.25 -12.81 -14.67
C LEU A 380 -1.72 -14.14 -14.11
N GLU A 381 -1.61 -15.17 -14.95
CA GLU A 381 -1.06 -16.47 -14.56
C GLU A 381 0.40 -16.37 -14.10
N ALA A 382 1.23 -15.57 -14.80
CA ALA A 382 2.61 -15.32 -14.42
C ALA A 382 2.75 -14.64 -13.05
N THR A 383 1.71 -13.96 -12.57
CA THR A 383 1.64 -13.34 -11.23
C THR A 383 0.89 -14.20 -10.20
N ALA A 384 0.60 -15.46 -10.53
CA ALA A 384 -0.15 -16.43 -9.71
C ALA A 384 -1.59 -16.01 -9.39
N LEU A 385 -2.23 -15.26 -10.29
CA LEU A 385 -3.64 -14.91 -10.20
C LEU A 385 -4.52 -15.90 -10.97
N PRO A 386 -5.75 -16.18 -10.48
CA PRO A 386 -6.69 -17.03 -11.19
C PRO A 386 -7.28 -16.32 -12.41
N THR A 387 -7.37 -17.06 -13.52
CA THR A 387 -7.95 -16.61 -14.81
C THR A 387 -9.27 -17.29 -15.15
N ARG A 388 -9.76 -18.18 -14.29
CA ARG A 388 -11.01 -18.93 -14.48
C ARG A 388 -11.87 -18.87 -13.22
N ILE A 389 -13.18 -18.78 -13.44
CA ILE A 389 -14.19 -18.73 -12.39
C ILE A 389 -14.45 -20.15 -11.87
N PRO A 390 -14.45 -20.38 -10.55
CA PRO A 390 -14.74 -21.70 -9.99
C PRO A 390 -16.12 -22.22 -10.43
N GLY A 391 -16.20 -23.51 -10.75
CA GLY A 391 -17.39 -24.17 -11.31
C GLY A 391 -18.64 -24.12 -10.43
N ASP A 392 -18.48 -23.94 -9.12
CA ASP A 392 -19.55 -23.77 -8.15
C ASP A 392 -20.16 -22.35 -8.17
N VAL A 393 -19.53 -21.39 -8.86
CA VAL A 393 -20.06 -20.04 -9.05
C VAL A 393 -20.95 -20.00 -10.30
N ASN A 394 -22.26 -20.12 -10.09
CA ASN A 394 -23.26 -20.19 -11.16
C ASN A 394 -23.29 -18.91 -12.05
N PRO A 395 -23.11 -19.04 -13.38
CA PRO A 395 -23.21 -17.94 -14.35
C PRO A 395 -24.50 -17.12 -14.32
N ASP A 396 -25.66 -17.78 -14.23
CA ASP A 396 -26.96 -17.09 -14.14
C ASP A 396 -27.07 -16.30 -12.83
N GLY A 397 -26.53 -16.86 -11.75
CA GLY A 397 -26.41 -16.17 -10.46
C GLY A 397 -25.56 -14.91 -10.56
N MET A 398 -24.41 -14.98 -11.26
CA MET A 398 -23.52 -13.84 -11.49
C MET A 398 -24.24 -12.73 -12.27
N LEU A 399 -24.90 -13.07 -13.38
CA LEU A 399 -25.65 -12.10 -14.18
C LEU A 399 -26.76 -11.41 -13.36
N GLN A 400 -27.45 -12.17 -12.49
CA GLN A 400 -28.45 -11.62 -11.58
C GLN A 400 -27.82 -10.69 -10.53
N ALA A 401 -26.68 -11.07 -9.95
CA ALA A 401 -25.96 -10.28 -8.96
C ALA A 401 -25.48 -8.94 -9.55
N MET A 402 -24.94 -8.94 -10.77
CA MET A 402 -24.56 -7.72 -11.51
C MET A 402 -25.76 -6.80 -11.73
N SER A 403 -26.93 -7.37 -12.00
CA SER A 403 -28.17 -6.64 -12.27
C SER A 403 -28.82 -6.06 -11.01
N ALA A 404 -28.69 -6.74 -9.88
CA ALA A 404 -29.33 -6.35 -8.61
C ALA A 404 -28.84 -4.99 -8.09
N ASP A 405 -27.56 -4.68 -8.30
CA ASP A 405 -26.94 -3.43 -7.82
C ASP A 405 -27.48 -2.19 -8.58
N LYS A 406 -27.95 -2.38 -9.81
CA LYS A 406 -28.40 -1.30 -10.70
C LYS A 406 -29.92 -1.18 -10.84
N LYS A 407 -30.72 -2.17 -10.40
CA LYS A 407 -32.19 -2.08 -10.35
C LYS A 407 -32.72 -0.89 -9.53
N LYS A 408 -31.91 -0.32 -8.62
CA LYS A 408 -32.25 0.90 -7.87
C LYS A 408 -32.11 2.21 -8.66
N LYS A 409 -31.44 2.23 -9.83
CA LYS A 409 -31.18 3.45 -10.65
C LYS A 409 -31.81 3.44 -12.05
N ALA A 410 -32.76 2.54 -12.33
CA ALA A 410 -33.50 2.46 -13.61
C ALA A 410 -32.61 2.45 -14.87
N GLY A 411 -31.42 1.82 -14.82
CA GLY A 411 -30.45 1.85 -15.91
C GLY A 411 -30.00 0.47 -16.38
N ARG A 412 -29.49 0.41 -17.62
CA ARG A 412 -28.82 -0.76 -18.20
C ARG A 412 -27.47 -1.05 -17.50
N LEU A 413 -27.01 -2.30 -17.59
CA LEU A 413 -25.69 -2.70 -17.08
C LEU A 413 -24.60 -1.96 -17.85
N ARG A 414 -23.90 -1.06 -17.15
CA ARG A 414 -22.64 -0.45 -17.63
C ARG A 414 -21.45 -1.35 -17.38
N PHE A 415 -20.65 -1.57 -18.41
CA PHE A 415 -19.38 -2.27 -18.40
C PHE A 415 -18.24 -1.31 -18.73
N VAL A 416 -17.06 -1.63 -18.21
CA VAL A 416 -15.80 -1.05 -18.68
C VAL A 416 -15.13 -2.14 -19.51
N LEU A 417 -14.88 -1.83 -20.78
CA LEU A 417 -14.30 -2.73 -21.78
C LEU A 417 -13.04 -2.10 -22.36
N LEU A 418 -12.30 -2.84 -23.18
CA LEU A 418 -11.05 -2.38 -23.79
C LEU A 418 -11.01 -2.68 -25.28
N ARG A 419 -10.39 -1.78 -26.06
CA ARG A 419 -10.05 -2.01 -27.48
C ARG A 419 -8.59 -2.41 -27.63
N ASP A 420 -7.73 -1.74 -26.88
CA ASP A 420 -6.30 -2.02 -26.77
C ASP A 420 -5.80 -1.57 -25.39
N ILE A 421 -4.53 -1.83 -25.09
CA ILE A 421 -3.85 -1.27 -23.92
C ILE A 421 -3.89 0.26 -24.00
N GLY A 422 -4.35 0.90 -22.93
CA GLY A 422 -4.54 2.35 -22.89
C GLY A 422 -5.82 2.86 -23.55
N ASP A 423 -6.59 2.01 -24.25
CA ASP A 423 -7.91 2.34 -24.80
C ASP A 423 -9.01 1.53 -24.10
N VAL A 424 -9.43 2.06 -22.94
CA VAL A 424 -10.55 1.54 -22.14
C VAL A 424 -11.74 2.49 -22.22
N PHE A 425 -12.96 1.94 -22.27
CA PHE A 425 -14.17 2.74 -22.41
C PHE A 425 -15.36 2.16 -21.64
N VAL A 426 -16.31 3.03 -21.28
CA VAL A 426 -17.55 2.65 -20.60
C VAL A 426 -18.66 2.49 -21.64
N THR A 427 -19.41 1.39 -21.58
CA THR A 427 -20.57 1.15 -22.46
C THR A 427 -21.72 0.46 -21.72
N ASP A 428 -22.96 0.78 -22.10
CA ASP A 428 -24.18 0.08 -21.68
C ASP A 428 -24.85 -0.69 -22.84
N LYS A 429 -24.17 -0.74 -24.00
CA LYS A 429 -24.60 -1.42 -25.22
C LYS A 429 -24.04 -2.84 -25.25
N VAL A 430 -24.43 -3.63 -24.25
CA VAL A 430 -24.03 -5.04 -24.12
C VAL A 430 -25.30 -5.85 -23.89
N ASP A 431 -25.56 -6.82 -24.76
CA ASP A 431 -26.67 -7.76 -24.59
C ASP A 431 -26.35 -8.79 -23.50
N GLN A 432 -27.39 -9.29 -22.83
CA GLN A 432 -27.24 -10.23 -21.71
C GLN A 432 -26.71 -11.60 -22.15
N GLU A 433 -26.95 -11.99 -23.39
CA GLU A 433 -26.51 -13.27 -23.95
C GLU A 433 -24.99 -13.32 -24.04
N SER A 434 -24.36 -12.28 -24.62
CA SER A 434 -22.91 -12.12 -24.68
C SER A 434 -22.25 -12.16 -23.29
N VAL A 435 -22.89 -11.55 -22.28
CA VAL A 435 -22.40 -11.60 -20.90
C VAL A 435 -22.51 -13.02 -20.34
N LEU A 436 -23.64 -13.69 -20.54
CA LEU A 436 -23.87 -15.05 -20.05
C LEU A 436 -22.92 -16.05 -20.70
N GLU A 437 -22.68 -15.95 -22.01
CA GLU A 437 -21.69 -16.78 -22.72
C GLU A 437 -20.28 -16.56 -22.20
N THR A 438 -19.89 -15.29 -21.96
CA THR A 438 -18.60 -14.95 -21.34
C THR A 438 -18.45 -15.63 -19.98
N LEU A 439 -19.48 -15.56 -19.14
CA LEU A 439 -19.46 -16.18 -17.82
C LEU A 439 -19.36 -17.71 -17.92
N LYS A 440 -20.16 -18.34 -18.80
CA LYS A 440 -20.13 -19.80 -19.02
C LYS A 440 -18.79 -20.29 -19.53
N GLU A 441 -18.15 -19.57 -20.44
CA GLU A 441 -16.85 -19.93 -21.00
C GLU A 441 -15.73 -19.88 -19.96
N LEU A 442 -15.79 -18.91 -19.03
CA LEU A 442 -14.78 -18.74 -18.00
C LEU A 442 -15.03 -19.56 -16.74
N THR A 443 -16.24 -20.07 -16.54
CA THR A 443 -16.57 -21.00 -15.45
C THR A 443 -16.09 -22.41 -15.81
N VAL A 444 -15.14 -22.94 -15.03
CA VAL A 444 -14.58 -24.29 -15.25
C VAL A 444 -14.89 -25.19 -14.06
N GLU A 445 -15.22 -26.45 -14.31
CA GLU A 445 -15.33 -27.45 -13.25
C GLU A 445 -13.98 -27.55 -12.53
N VAL A 446 -13.97 -27.36 -11.21
CA VAL A 446 -12.77 -27.51 -10.41
C VAL A 446 -12.42 -28.99 -10.36
N ILE A 447 -11.45 -29.42 -11.18
CA ILE A 447 -10.77 -30.70 -10.94
C ILE A 447 -9.88 -30.47 -9.72
N ASN A 448 -10.32 -31.00 -8.58
CA ASN A 448 -9.63 -30.90 -7.31
C ASN A 448 -8.20 -31.50 -7.46
N PRO A 449 -7.10 -30.74 -7.31
CA PRO A 449 -5.74 -31.28 -7.47
C PRO A 449 -5.26 -32.14 -6.29
N GLN A 450 -6.18 -32.67 -5.48
CA GLN A 450 -5.89 -33.55 -4.34
C GLN A 450 -6.49 -34.96 -4.54
N GLN A 451 -6.36 -35.49 -5.75
CA GLN A 451 -6.28 -36.94 -5.99
C GLN A 451 -4.91 -37.30 -6.53
#